data_AF-A0A6C0LCU3-F1
#
_entry.id   AF-A0A6C0LCU3-F1
#
_cell.length_a   1.000
_cell.length_b   1.000
_cell.length_c   1.000
_cell.angle_alpha   90.00
_cell.angle_beta   90.00
_cell.angle_gamma   90.00
#
_symmetry.space_group_name_H-M   'P 1'
#
loop_
_entity.id
_entity.type
_entity.pdbx_description
1 polymer ?
#
loop_
_entity_poly.entity_id
_entity_poly.type
_entity_poly.pdbx_seq_one_letter_code
_entity_poly.pdbx_strand_id
1 'polypeptide(L)'
;MTEPSETSETSEKAYKYKIILTKPDNVIASDIYSKIKYITSRDRLVLILNTEKYIYNHIQLPFYEKKDIEEIIYHYGIQNAIQHYILNKKYYNVIREIVDNDESKIYIGIAFYILRECFEYRIINAEQ
;
A
#
# COMPACT_ATOMS: atom_id res chain seq x y z
N MET A 1 49.28 19.11 -27.89
CA MET A 1 48.76 17.74 -27.84
C MET A 1 47.69 17.76 -26.78
N THR A 2 46.42 17.79 -27.20
CA THR A 2 45.28 17.91 -26.30
C THR A 2 44.59 16.55 -26.34
N GLU A 3 44.73 15.78 -25.26
CA GLU A 3 44.00 14.53 -25.10
C GLU A 3 42.51 14.83 -24.93
N PRO A 4 41.60 14.14 -25.62
CA PRO A 4 40.19 14.23 -25.31
C PRO A 4 39.92 13.42 -24.04
N SER A 5 39.38 14.10 -23.04
CA SER A 5 38.79 13.50 -21.85
C SER A 5 37.62 12.60 -22.26
N GLU A 6 37.79 11.28 -22.16
CA GLU A 6 36.69 10.33 -22.17
C GLU A 6 35.83 10.58 -20.93
N THR A 7 34.75 11.34 -21.13
CA THR A 7 33.65 11.36 -20.18
C THR A 7 32.93 10.03 -20.35
N SER A 8 33.18 9.11 -19.42
CA SER A 8 32.42 7.88 -19.30
C SER A 8 30.96 8.24 -19.02
N GLU A 9 30.13 8.30 -20.06
CA GLU A 9 28.68 8.27 -19.96
C GLU A 9 28.29 6.97 -19.27
N THR A 10 28.22 7.00 -17.94
CA THR A 10 27.45 6.02 -17.20
C THR A 10 26.00 6.30 -17.58
N SER A 11 25.47 5.50 -18.52
CA SER A 11 24.04 5.45 -18.78
C SER A 11 23.37 5.00 -17.47
N GLU A 12 23.03 5.94 -16.60
CA GLU A 12 22.21 5.67 -15.42
C GLU A 12 20.89 5.11 -15.95
N LYS A 13 20.76 3.78 -15.91
CA LYS A 13 19.52 3.11 -16.26
C LYS A 13 18.42 3.73 -15.41
N ALA A 14 17.57 4.53 -16.05
CA ALA A 14 16.43 5.12 -15.37
C ALA A 14 15.57 3.96 -14.86
N TYR A 15 15.42 3.86 -13.55
CA TYR A 15 14.57 2.85 -12.94
C TYR A 15 13.24 3.48 -12.52
N LYS A 16 12.19 2.67 -12.50
CA LYS A 16 10.90 3.03 -11.92
C LYS A 16 10.50 1.96 -10.91
N TYR A 17 9.60 2.28 -10.00
CA TYR A 17 8.91 1.35 -9.15
C TYR A 17 7.53 1.06 -9.74
N LYS A 18 7.10 -0.19 -9.63
CA LYS A 18 5.73 -0.63 -9.91
C LYS A 18 5.11 -1.28 -8.69
N ILE A 19 3.78 -1.26 -8.66
CA ILE A 19 2.98 -1.92 -7.63
C ILE A 19 2.79 -3.40 -7.99
N ILE A 20 2.96 -4.28 -7.00
CA ILE A 20 2.73 -5.72 -7.09
C ILE A 20 1.72 -6.12 -6.01
N LEU A 21 0.72 -6.92 -6.39
CA LEU A 21 -0.19 -7.57 -5.43
C LEU A 21 0.38 -8.91 -4.98
N THR A 22 0.50 -9.13 -3.68
CA THR A 22 1.07 -10.35 -3.08
C THR A 22 0.03 -11.33 -2.55
N LYS A 23 -1.16 -10.84 -2.22
CA LYS A 23 -2.31 -11.62 -1.72
C LYS A 23 -3.51 -11.47 -2.65
N PRO A 24 -3.49 -12.10 -3.84
CA PRO A 24 -4.54 -11.93 -4.86
C PRO A 24 -5.90 -12.54 -4.48
N ASP A 25 -5.93 -13.38 -3.44
CA ASP A 25 -7.10 -13.97 -2.83
C ASP A 25 -7.94 -12.96 -2.02
N ASN A 26 -7.35 -11.86 -1.57
CA ASN A 26 -8.10 -10.77 -0.98
C ASN A 26 -8.83 -9.98 -2.10
N VAL A 27 -10.15 -10.17 -2.18
CA VAL A 27 -10.99 -9.61 -3.26
C VAL A 27 -10.92 -8.07 -3.31
N ILE A 28 -10.91 -7.40 -2.16
CA ILE A 28 -10.84 -5.93 -2.09
C ILE A 28 -9.45 -5.46 -2.52
N ALA A 29 -8.38 -6.11 -2.08
CA ALA A 29 -7.02 -5.79 -2.53
C ALA A 29 -6.84 -6.02 -4.04
N SER A 30 -7.46 -7.08 -4.59
CA SER A 30 -7.46 -7.39 -6.01
C SER A 30 -8.22 -6.33 -6.83
N ASP A 31 -9.38 -5.88 -6.36
CA ASP A 31 -10.13 -4.79 -7.00
C ASP A 31 -9.32 -3.49 -6.99
N ILE A 32 -8.77 -3.10 -5.84
CA ILE A 32 -7.86 -1.94 -5.72
C ILE A 32 -6.71 -2.06 -6.71
N TYR A 33 -6.01 -3.21 -6.72
CA TYR A 33 -4.88 -3.45 -7.60
C TYR A 33 -5.27 -3.32 -9.08
N SER A 34 -6.45 -3.81 -9.47
CA SER A 34 -6.92 -3.74 -10.85
C SER A 34 -6.97 -2.30 -11.38
N LYS A 35 -7.23 -1.32 -10.49
CA LYS A 35 -7.30 0.12 -10.82
C LYS A 35 -5.93 0.79 -10.85
N ILE A 36 -4.99 0.35 -10.02
CA ILE A 36 -3.70 1.03 -9.82
C ILE A 36 -2.48 0.29 -10.40
N LYS A 37 -2.64 -0.94 -10.91
CA LYS A 37 -1.53 -1.81 -11.37
C LYS A 37 -0.59 -1.22 -12.42
N TYR A 38 -1.05 -0.24 -13.19
CA TYR A 38 -0.26 0.41 -14.24
C TYR A 38 0.51 1.64 -13.75
N ILE A 39 0.24 2.11 -12.53
CA ILE A 39 0.91 3.28 -11.96
C ILE A 39 2.36 2.90 -11.64
N THR A 40 3.28 3.73 -12.12
CA THR A 40 4.72 3.63 -11.84
C THR A 40 5.27 4.98 -11.41
N SER A 41 6.38 4.98 -10.67
CA SER A 41 7.02 6.21 -10.19
C SER A 41 8.53 6.01 -10.11
N ARG A 42 9.32 7.07 -10.35
CA ARG A 42 10.77 7.05 -10.03
C ARG A 42 11.02 7.14 -8.53
N ASP A 43 10.08 7.74 -7.79
CA ASP A 43 10.12 7.85 -6.34
C ASP A 43 9.25 6.76 -5.69
N ARG A 44 9.89 5.88 -4.93
CA ARG A 44 9.23 4.79 -4.19
C ARG A 44 8.27 5.31 -3.13
N LEU A 45 8.67 6.34 -2.39
CA LEU A 45 7.87 6.89 -1.29
C LEU A 45 6.59 7.51 -1.82
N VAL A 46 6.67 8.27 -2.91
CA VAL A 46 5.49 8.84 -3.58
C VAL A 46 4.53 7.74 -4.04
N LEU A 47 5.05 6.63 -4.59
CA LEU A 47 4.21 5.51 -5.01
C LEU A 47 3.50 4.84 -3.83
N ILE A 48 4.22 4.65 -2.72
CA ILE A 48 3.66 4.11 -1.47
C ILE A 48 2.56 5.02 -0.94
N LEU A 49 2.83 6.31 -0.76
CA LEU A 49 1.86 7.26 -0.19
C LEU A 49 0.60 7.40 -1.04
N ASN A 50 0.75 7.43 -2.37
CA ASN A 50 -0.40 7.47 -3.27
C ASN A 50 -1.23 6.19 -3.21
N THR A 51 -0.57 5.03 -3.10
CA THR A 51 -1.26 3.74 -2.96
C THR A 51 -2.00 3.65 -1.63
N GLU A 52 -1.35 4.04 -0.52
CA GLU A 52 -1.97 4.08 0.81
C GLU A 52 -3.17 5.03 0.85
N LYS A 53 -3.03 6.23 0.29
CA LYS A 53 -4.14 7.19 0.16
C LYS A 53 -5.30 6.59 -0.65
N TYR A 54 -5.00 5.90 -1.74
CA TYR A 54 -6.02 5.25 -2.56
C TYR A 54 -6.73 4.13 -1.80
N ILE A 55 -6.00 3.25 -1.11
CA ILE A 55 -6.57 2.17 -0.28
C ILE A 55 -7.53 2.76 0.76
N TYR A 56 -7.10 3.77 1.51
CA TYR A 56 -7.91 4.38 2.56
C TYR A 56 -9.21 4.99 2.02
N ASN A 57 -9.13 5.70 0.90
CA ASN A 57 -10.31 6.29 0.26
C ASN A 57 -11.24 5.21 -0.30
N HIS A 58 -10.68 4.14 -0.87
CA HIS A 58 -11.45 3.07 -1.53
C HIS A 58 -12.33 2.32 -0.53
N ILE A 59 -11.78 1.94 0.63
CA ILE A 59 -12.54 1.21 1.67
C ILE A 59 -13.62 2.04 2.38
N GLN A 60 -13.67 3.35 2.11
CA GLN A 60 -14.69 4.26 2.61
C GLN A 60 -15.78 4.57 1.58
N LEU A 61 -15.68 3.99 0.37
CA LEU A 61 -16.70 4.20 -0.66
C LEU A 61 -18.04 3.62 -0.19
N PRO A 62 -19.17 4.31 -0.47
CA PRO A 62 -20.48 3.99 0.11
C PRO A 62 -21.07 2.65 -0.33
N PHE A 63 -20.46 1.96 -1.30
CA PHE A 63 -20.88 0.63 -1.71
C PHE A 63 -20.29 -0.48 -0.84
N TYR A 64 -19.29 -0.19 0.00
CA TYR A 64 -18.86 -1.12 1.04
C TYR A 64 -19.77 -0.98 2.26
N GLU A 65 -20.41 -2.08 2.63
CA GLU A 65 -21.04 -2.18 3.93
C GLU A 65 -19.98 -2.46 4.99
N LYS A 66 -20.29 -2.11 6.25
CA LYS A 66 -19.40 -2.38 7.39
C LYS A 66 -18.92 -3.84 7.43
N LYS A 67 -19.83 -4.78 7.14
CA LYS A 67 -19.54 -6.22 7.13
C LYS A 67 -18.43 -6.60 6.13
N ASP A 68 -18.38 -5.92 4.98
CA ASP A 68 -17.41 -6.21 3.92
C ASP A 68 -15.99 -5.81 4.39
N ILE A 69 -15.91 -4.72 5.16
CA ILE A 69 -14.65 -4.27 5.76
C ILE A 69 -14.25 -5.18 6.94
N GLU A 70 -15.20 -5.60 7.76
CA GLU A 70 -14.94 -6.55 8.85
C GLU A 70 -14.50 -7.94 8.33
N GLU A 71 -14.96 -8.35 7.15
CA GLU A 71 -14.56 -9.60 6.49
C GLU A 71 -13.06 -9.62 6.15
N ILE A 72 -12.46 -8.46 5.84
CA ILE A 72 -10.99 -8.33 5.68
C ILE A 72 -10.28 -8.77 6.96
N ILE A 73 -10.77 -8.31 8.11
CA ILE A 73 -10.19 -8.61 9.42
C ILE A 73 -10.44 -10.07 9.80
N TYR A 74 -11.63 -10.57 9.50
CA TYR A 74 -12.00 -11.96 9.73
C TYR A 74 -11.04 -12.92 9.01
N HIS A 75 -10.80 -12.70 7.71
CA HIS A 75 -9.89 -13.52 6.90
C HIS A 75 -8.42 -13.39 7.31
N TYR A 76 -8.00 -12.22 7.81
CA TYR A 76 -6.67 -12.06 8.42
C TYR A 76 -6.51 -12.85 9.73
N GLY A 77 -7.62 -13.14 10.40
CA GLY A 77 -7.69 -13.77 11.70
C GLY A 77 -7.79 -12.73 12.82
N ILE A 78 -8.92 -12.75 13.53
CA ILE A 78 -9.23 -11.78 14.59
C ILE A 78 -8.13 -11.75 15.67
N GLN A 79 -7.62 -12.91 16.08
CA GLN A 79 -6.55 -12.98 17.07
C GLN A 79 -5.25 -12.34 16.57
N ASN A 80 -4.90 -12.56 15.29
CA ASN A 80 -3.73 -11.93 14.68
C ASN A 80 -3.90 -10.42 14.63
N ALA A 81 -5.08 -9.93 14.24
CA ALA A 81 -5.38 -8.50 14.15
C ALA A 81 -5.27 -7.83 15.52
N ILE A 82 -5.81 -8.45 16.58
CA ILE A 82 -5.70 -7.95 17.95
C ILE A 82 -4.23 -7.86 18.37
N GLN A 83 -3.46 -8.93 18.17
CA GLN A 83 -2.05 -8.97 18.58
C GLN A 83 -1.20 -7.93 17.84
N HIS A 84 -1.39 -7.79 16.54
CA HIS A 84 -0.53 -6.94 15.70
C HIS A 84 -0.92 -5.47 15.74
N TYR A 85 -2.22 -5.15 15.77
CA TYR A 85 -2.71 -3.78 15.59
C TYR A 85 -3.30 -3.15 16.85
N ILE A 86 -3.88 -3.93 17.76
CA ILE A 86 -4.49 -3.40 18.99
C ILE A 86 -3.51 -3.42 20.16
N LEU A 87 -2.86 -4.57 20.42
CA LEU A 87 -1.94 -4.70 21.55
C LEU A 87 -0.60 -4.00 21.30
N ASN A 88 -0.22 -3.82 20.04
CA ASN A 88 0.95 -3.03 19.69
C ASN A 88 0.61 -1.53 19.73
N LYS A 89 1.02 -0.85 20.81
CA LYS A 89 0.76 0.57 21.04
C LYS A 89 1.17 1.48 19.88
N LYS A 90 2.25 1.14 19.17
CA LYS A 90 2.71 1.94 18.02
C LYS A 90 1.67 1.90 16.89
N TYR A 91 1.20 0.72 16.52
CA TYR A 91 0.16 0.59 15.49
C TYR A 91 -1.17 1.15 15.96
N TYR A 92 -1.56 0.85 17.20
CA TYR A 92 -2.85 1.29 17.74
C TYR A 92 -2.99 2.82 17.75
N ASN A 93 -1.95 3.55 18.17
CA ASN A 93 -1.98 5.01 18.17
C ASN A 93 -2.12 5.58 16.76
N VAL A 94 -1.40 5.03 15.78
CA VAL A 94 -1.53 5.48 14.39
C VAL A 94 -2.91 5.14 13.82
N ILE A 95 -3.47 3.98 14.15
CA ILE A 95 -4.84 3.62 13.76
C ILE A 95 -5.83 4.62 14.32
N ARG A 96 -5.71 5.00 15.60
CA ARG A 96 -6.56 6.01 16.23
C ARG A 96 -6.45 7.35 15.53
N GLU A 97 -5.25 7.77 15.14
CA GLU A 97 -5.04 9.01 14.39
C GLU A 97 -5.69 8.96 13.00
N ILE A 98 -5.55 7.84 12.28
CA ILE A 98 -6.17 7.65 10.95
C ILE A 98 -7.69 7.80 11.01
N VAL A 99 -8.33 7.32 12.07
CA VAL A 99 -9.80 7.32 12.23
C VAL A 99 -10.31 8.49 13.07
N ASP A 100 -9.53 9.57 13.20
CA ASP A 100 -9.90 10.77 13.95
C ASP A 100 -10.34 10.50 15.40
N ASN A 101 -9.72 9.50 16.05
CA ASN A 101 -10.04 9.00 17.38
C ASN A 101 -11.47 8.45 17.56
N ASP A 102 -12.19 8.17 16.47
CA ASP A 102 -13.50 7.52 16.49
C ASP A 102 -13.33 6.00 16.71
N GLU A 103 -13.55 5.56 17.95
CA GLU A 103 -13.42 4.15 18.32
C GLU A 103 -14.38 3.24 17.54
N SER A 104 -15.51 3.76 17.07
CA SER A 104 -16.46 3.00 16.24
C SER A 104 -15.89 2.63 14.87
N LYS A 105 -14.83 3.32 14.43
CA LYS A 105 -14.15 3.16 13.14
C LYS A 105 -12.81 2.44 13.21
N ILE A 106 -12.39 1.94 14.38
CA ILE A 106 -11.12 1.21 14.52
C ILE A 106 -10.98 0.07 13.48
N TYR A 107 -12.09 -0.60 13.15
CA TYR A 107 -12.12 -1.65 12.11
C TYR A 107 -11.62 -1.15 10.74
N ILE A 108 -11.91 0.10 10.36
CA ILE A 108 -11.42 0.72 9.12
C ILE A 108 -9.90 0.84 9.14
N GLY A 109 -9.34 1.32 10.26
CA GLY A 109 -7.89 1.46 10.40
C GLY A 109 -7.16 0.12 10.39
N ILE A 110 -7.72 -0.92 11.04
CA ILE A 110 -7.18 -2.28 10.96
C ILE A 110 -7.23 -2.80 9.52
N ALA A 111 -8.39 -2.70 8.86
CA ALA A 111 -8.57 -3.15 7.48
C ALA A 111 -7.61 -2.44 6.51
N PHE A 112 -7.41 -1.13 6.67
CA PHE A 112 -6.41 -0.37 5.92
C PHE A 112 -5.01 -0.97 6.03
N TYR A 113 -4.55 -1.29 7.25
CA TYR A 113 -3.23 -1.88 7.45
C TYR A 113 -3.11 -3.29 6.86
N ILE A 114 -4.14 -4.12 6.99
CA ILE A 114 -4.17 -5.46 6.38
C ILE A 114 -4.07 -5.36 4.85
N LEU A 115 -4.84 -4.45 4.25
CA LEU A 115 -4.81 -4.24 2.80
C LEU A 115 -3.46 -3.70 2.34
N ARG A 116 -2.86 -2.77 3.09
CA ARG A 116 -1.53 -2.24 2.81
C ARG A 116 -0.48 -3.35 2.68
N GLU A 117 -0.54 -4.38 3.52
CA GLU A 117 0.37 -5.53 3.48
C GLU A 117 0.20 -6.41 2.21
N CYS A 118 -0.87 -6.23 1.45
CA CYS A 118 -1.08 -6.93 0.19
C CYS A 118 -0.28 -6.31 -0.97
N PHE A 119 0.34 -5.15 -0.78
CA PHE A 119 1.04 -4.41 -1.84
C PHE A 119 2.55 -4.32 -1.62
N GLU A 120 3.30 -4.75 -2.62
CA GLU A 120 4.75 -4.58 -2.73
C GLU A 120 5.12 -3.57 -3.82
N TYR A 121 6.31 -2.99 -3.71
CA TYR A 121 6.83 -2.01 -4.66
C TYR A 121 8.18 -2.47 -5.18
N ARG A 122 8.24 -2.84 -6.47
CA ARG A 122 9.42 -3.44 -7.09
C ARG A 122 10.03 -2.56 -8.17
N ILE A 123 11.35 -2.55 -8.24
CA ILE A 123 12.10 -1.85 -9.27
C ILE A 123 11.87 -2.52 -10.63
N ILE A 124 11.68 -1.71 -11.67
CA ILE A 124 11.68 -2.08 -13.08
C ILE A 124 12.66 -1.17 -13.83
N ASN A 125 13.36 -1.72 -14.81
CA ASN A 125 14.16 -0.93 -15.73
C ASN A 125 13.21 -0.18 -16.67
N ALA A 126 13.46 1.10 -16.95
CA ALA A 126 12.60 1.92 -17.81
C ALA A 126 12.71 1.61 -19.32
N GLU A 127 13.30 0.47 -19.68
CA GLU A 127 13.47 0.01 -21.06
C GLU A 127 12.65 -1.26 -21.30
N GLN A 128 11.36 -1.08 -21.60
CA GLN A 128 10.52 -1.97 -22.41
C GLN A 128 9.52 -1.12 -23.18
#